data_AF-A0A846CG63-F1
#
_entry.id   AF-A0A846CG63-F1
#
_cell.length_a   1.000
_cell.length_b   1.000
_cell.length_c   1.000
_cell.angle_alpha   90.00
_cell.angle_beta   90.00
_cell.angle_gamma   90.00
#
_symmetry.space_group_name_H-M   'P 1'
#
loop_
_entity.id
_entity.type
_entity.pdbx_description
1 polymer ?
#
loop_
_entity_poly.entity_id
_entity_poly.type
_entity_poly.pdbx_seq_one_letter_code
_entity_poly.pdbx_strand_id
1 'polypeptide(L)' 'MPDLQNGDKGFKELKADHIYPVRKGGLTTWNNLQLFCIYFNSKKK' A
#
# COMPACT_ATOMS: atom_id res chain seq x y z
N MET A 1 -14.81 14.64 3.31
CA MET A 1 -14.87 13.33 2.64
C MET A 1 -13.91 13.43 1.47
N PRO A 2 -12.66 12.92 1.52
CA PRO A 2 -11.75 13.16 0.40
C PRO A 2 -12.20 12.32 -0.79
N ASP A 3 -12.25 12.99 -1.93
CA ASP A 3 -12.80 12.54 -3.19
C ASP A 3 -12.27 11.17 -3.62
N LEU A 4 -13.20 10.29 -3.96
CA LEU A 4 -12.96 9.04 -4.68
C LEU A 4 -12.30 9.43 -6.01
N GLN A 5 -10.96 9.36 -6.08
CA GLN A 5 -10.22 9.80 -7.25
C GLN A 5 -10.68 9.02 -8.48
N ASN A 6 -11.33 9.74 -9.39
CA ASN A 6 -11.91 9.25 -10.62
C ASN A 6 -10.88 8.52 -11.52
N GLY A 7 -11.03 7.19 -11.68
CA GLY A 7 -10.42 6.38 -12.77
C GLY A 7 -9.04 5.76 -12.52
N ASP A 8 -8.47 5.13 -13.58
CA ASP A 8 -7.19 4.39 -13.62
C ASP A 8 -5.97 5.13 -13.03
N LYS A 9 -6.05 6.46 -12.92
CA LYS A 9 -5.04 7.28 -12.25
C LYS A 9 -4.89 6.91 -10.78
N GLY A 10 -5.99 6.71 -10.06
CA GLY A 10 -5.95 6.28 -8.65
C GLY A 10 -5.34 4.88 -8.49
N PHE A 11 -5.55 3.98 -9.47
CA PHE A 11 -4.94 2.66 -9.49
C PHE A 11 -3.42 2.69 -9.71
N LYS A 12 -2.92 3.60 -10.56
CA LYS A 12 -1.47 3.78 -10.77
C LYS A 12 -0.74 4.29 -9.53
N GLU A 13 -1.47 4.90 -8.61
CA GLU A 13 -0.92 5.37 -7.33
C GLU A 13 -0.94 4.28 -6.25
N LEU A 14 -1.52 3.10 -6.51
CA LEU A 14 -1.49 1.98 -5.57
C LEU A 14 -0.20 1.18 -5.72
N LYS A 15 0.41 0.85 -4.58
CA LYS A 15 1.54 -0.07 -4.48
C LYS A 15 1.26 -1.11 -3.41
N ALA A 16 1.69 -2.35 -3.65
CA ALA A 16 1.68 -3.38 -2.63
C ALA A 16 2.83 -3.13 -1.66
N ASP A 17 2.54 -3.21 -0.36
CA ASP A 17 3.52 -3.10 0.71
C ASP A 17 3.27 -4.15 1.79
N HIS A 18 4.31 -4.51 2.54
CA HIS A 18 4.19 -5.52 3.59
C HIS A 18 3.54 -4.95 4.85
N ILE A 19 2.50 -5.61 5.38
CA ILE A 19 1.90 -5.29 6.68
C ILE A 19 2.95 -5.46 7.79
N TYR A 20 3.61 -6.61 7.81
CA TYR A 20 4.83 -6.88 8.58
C TYR A 20 6.07 -6.67 7.71
N PRO A 21 6.92 -5.68 8.02
CA PRO A 21 8.11 -5.39 7.24
C PRO A 21 9.05 -6.59 7.13
N VAL A 22 9.66 -6.78 5.96
CA VAL A 22 10.68 -7.83 5.72
C VAL A 22 11.82 -7.73 6.74
N ARG A 23 12.26 -6.51 7.08
CA ARG A 23 13.29 -6.24 8.09
C ARG A 23 12.95 -6.76 9.51
N LYS A 24 11.69 -7.05 9.79
CA LYS A 24 11.21 -7.62 11.06
C LYS A 24 10.85 -9.11 10.94
N GLY A 25 11.26 -9.78 9.85
CA GLY A 25 10.94 -11.19 9.60
C GLY A 25 9.61 -11.42 8.87
N GLY A 26 8.99 -10.37 8.30
CA GLY A 26 7.77 -10.53 7.52
C GLY A 26 7.99 -11.26 6.20
N LEU A 27 7.15 -12.25 5.91
CA LEU A 27 7.21 -13.04 4.68
C LEU A 27 6.42 -12.38 3.54
N THR A 28 6.87 -12.55 2.29
CA THR A 28 6.12 -12.10 1.11
C THR A 28 5.00 -13.10 0.81
N THR A 29 3.86 -12.91 1.47
CA THR A 29 2.65 -13.72 1.29
C THR A 29 1.46 -12.80 1.00
N TRP A 30 0.43 -13.31 0.31
CA TRP A 30 -0.79 -12.54 0.02
C TRP A 30 -1.41 -11.95 1.28
N ASN A 31 -1.38 -12.68 2.39
CA ASN A 31 -1.91 -12.23 3.68
C ASN A 31 -1.05 -11.14 4.36
N ASN A 32 0.21 -10.99 3.95
CA ASN A 32 1.12 -9.98 4.46
C ASN A 32 1.30 -8.81 3.49
N LEU A 33 0.66 -8.83 2.32
CA LEU A 33 0.72 -7.74 1.34
C LEU A 33 -0.60 -6.96 1.36
N GLN A 34 -0.51 -5.64 1.41
CA GLN A 34 -1.67 -4.77 1.33
C GLN A 34 -1.42 -3.65 0.32
N LEU A 35 -2.45 -3.33 -0.47
CA LEU A 35 -2.42 -2.22 -1.41
C LEU A 35 -2.62 -0.90 -0.67
N PHE A 36 -1.67 0.01 -0.83
CA PHE A 36 -1.75 1.37 -0.31
C PHE A 36 -1.51 2.37 -1.44
N CYS A 37 -2.14 3.54 -1.39
CA CYS A 37 -1.70 4.62 -2.24
C CYS A 37 -0.31 5.12 -1.79
N ILE A 38 0.48 5.65 -2.72
CA ILE A 38 1.85 6.15 -2.46
C ILE A 38 1.88 7.10 -1.25
N TYR A 39 0.88 7.98 -1.13
CA TYR A 39 0.75 8.91 0.00
C TYR A 39 0.68 8.18 1.34
N PHE A 40 -0.24 7.23 1.51
CA PHE A 40 -0.37 6.48 2.76
C PHE A 40 0.83 5.57 3.00
N ASN A 41 1.40 4.99 1.94
CA ASN A 41 2.60 4.16 2.05
C ASN A 41 3.80 4.96 2.58
N SER A 42 3.99 6.20 2.10
CA SER A 42 5.07 7.08 2.57
C SER A 42 4.93 7.52 4.04
N LYS A 43 3.71 7.49 4.59
CA LYS A 43 3.44 7.84 6.00
C LYS A 43 3.65 6.67 6.96
N LYS A 44 3.86 5.47 6.45
CA LYS A 44 4.15 4.26 7.22
C LYS A 44 5.61 4.32 7.70
N LYS A 45 5.88 5.16 8.70
CA LYS A 45 7.18 5.27 9.38
C LYS A 45 7.31 4.20 10.46
#